data_AF-A0A842ZRR7-F1
#
_entry.id   AF-A0A842ZRR7-F1
#
_cell.length_a   1.000
_cell.length_b   1.000
_cell.length_c   1.000
_cell.angle_alpha   90.00
_cell.angle_beta   90.00
_cell.angle_gamma   90.00
#
_symmetry.space_group_name_H-M   'P 1'
#
loop_
_entity.id
_entity.type
_entity.pdbx_description
1 polymer ?
#
loop_
_entity_poly.entity_id
_entity_poly.type
_entity_poly.pdbx_seq_one_letter_code
_entity_poly.pdbx_strand_id
1 'polypeptide(L)'
;MPSPEKSDVMKNVLKTLISISSRKTDLPYAVMTMDDLIKRLETKYNFLKHVQINDDIYKEETTDVISVMSDINTVPPTELGKALHAIIDSVNRSLGENAGHFFIKEIRNTLSDEDLTVIKNMGLDLGIMQLESEVTRLERDLAERERKK
;
A
#
# COMPACT_ATOMS: atom_id res chain seq x y z
N MET A 1 3.74 14.08 -21.39
CA MET A 1 3.09 12.76 -21.49
C MET A 1 1.71 12.86 -20.87
N PRO A 2 0.72 12.04 -21.28
CA PRO A 2 -0.57 11.97 -20.57
C PRO A 2 -0.36 11.49 -19.13
N SER A 3 -1.22 11.92 -18.21
CA SER A 3 -1.27 11.41 -16.83
C SER A 3 -1.48 9.89 -16.84
N PRO A 4 -0.83 9.11 -15.97
CA PRO A 4 -1.08 7.67 -15.89
C PRO A 4 -2.53 7.39 -15.49
N GLU A 5 -3.05 6.24 -15.93
CA GLU A 5 -4.39 5.80 -15.56
C GLU A 5 -4.46 5.36 -14.10
N LYS A 6 -5.66 5.38 -13.50
CA LYS A 6 -5.83 5.03 -12.08
C LYS A 6 -5.52 3.55 -11.82
N SER A 7 -5.81 2.67 -12.78
CA SER A 7 -5.42 1.25 -12.74
C SER A 7 -3.91 1.07 -12.69
N ASP A 8 -3.16 1.85 -13.48
CA ASP A 8 -1.70 1.79 -13.52
C ASP A 8 -1.10 2.28 -12.20
N VAL A 9 -1.61 3.40 -11.69
CA VAL A 9 -1.17 3.96 -10.41
C VAL A 9 -1.46 2.98 -9.27
N MET A 10 -2.65 2.37 -9.22
CA MET A 10 -2.99 1.33 -8.25
C MET A 10 -2.00 0.16 -8.32
N LYS A 11 -1.72 -0.33 -9.54
CA LYS A 11 -0.76 -1.42 -9.78
C LYS A 11 0.64 -1.05 -9.31
N ASN A 12 1.13 0.14 -9.61
CA ASN A 12 2.44 0.63 -9.21
C ASN A 12 2.58 0.77 -7.70
N VAL A 13 1.54 1.26 -7.02
CA VAL A 13 1.50 1.32 -5.55
C VAL A 13 1.58 -0.09 -4.97
N LEU A 14 0.72 -1.02 -5.40
CA LEU A 14 0.72 -2.39 -4.88
C LEU A 14 2.06 -3.11 -5.13
N LYS A 15 2.65 -2.94 -6.32
CA LYS A 15 3.98 -3.49 -6.65
C LYS A 15 5.06 -2.94 -5.74
N THR A 16 5.02 -1.63 -5.48
CA THR A 16 5.93 -0.96 -4.54
C THR A 16 5.80 -1.54 -3.14
N LEU A 17 4.58 -1.73 -2.65
CA LEU A 17 4.34 -2.30 -1.32
C LEU A 17 4.86 -3.74 -1.20
N ILE A 18 4.61 -4.59 -2.19
CA ILE A 18 5.13 -5.97 -2.19
C ILE A 18 6.66 -5.95 -2.23
N SER A 19 7.26 -5.14 -3.10
CA SER A 19 8.72 -5.03 -3.25
C SER A 19 9.41 -4.58 -1.96
N ILE A 20 8.85 -3.59 -1.25
CA ILE A 20 9.40 -3.14 0.03
C ILE A 20 9.22 -4.23 1.10
N SER A 21 8.04 -4.87 1.15
CA SER A 21 7.74 -5.92 2.12
C SER A 21 8.63 -7.14 1.93
N SER A 22 8.87 -7.57 0.69
CA SER A 22 9.73 -8.71 0.35
C SER A 22 11.22 -8.47 0.57
N ARG A 23 11.64 -7.26 0.98
CA ARG A 23 12.99 -7.02 1.50
C ARG A 23 13.12 -7.34 2.99
N LYS A 24 11.98 -7.44 3.69
CA LYS A 24 11.90 -7.69 5.14
C LYS A 24 11.44 -9.12 5.45
N THR A 25 10.77 -9.77 4.51
CA THR A 25 10.33 -11.17 4.54
C THR A 25 10.59 -11.81 3.17
N ASP A 26 10.21 -13.06 2.94
CA ASP A 26 10.29 -13.66 1.62
C ASP A 26 9.17 -13.17 0.67
N LEU A 27 9.44 -13.24 -0.65
CA LEU A 27 8.51 -12.79 -1.67
C LEU A 27 7.16 -13.55 -1.62
N PRO A 28 7.13 -14.90 -1.52
CA PRO A 28 5.87 -15.64 -1.38
C PRO A 28 5.00 -15.16 -0.23
N TYR A 29 5.57 -14.93 0.95
CA TYR A 29 4.86 -14.44 2.11
C TYR A 29 4.35 -13.01 1.92
N ALA A 30 5.15 -12.13 1.31
CA ALA A 30 4.72 -10.76 1.01
C ALA A 30 3.54 -10.72 0.03
N VAL A 31 3.56 -11.58 -1.00
CA VAL A 31 2.46 -11.71 -1.98
C VAL A 31 1.20 -12.27 -1.32
N MET A 32 1.32 -13.37 -0.58
CA MET A 32 0.19 -13.98 0.14
C MET A 32 -0.45 -13.00 1.13
N THR A 33 0.35 -12.28 1.91
CA THR A 33 -0.13 -11.28 2.88
C THR A 33 -0.87 -10.13 2.17
N MET A 34 -0.39 -9.71 0.99
CA MET A 34 -1.05 -8.68 0.20
C MET A 34 -2.38 -9.18 -0.37
N ASP A 35 -2.42 -10.41 -0.89
CA ASP A 35 -3.65 -11.03 -1.41
C ASP A 35 -4.74 -11.12 -0.33
N ASP A 36 -4.39 -11.62 0.86
CA ASP A 36 -5.30 -11.67 2.01
C ASP A 36 -5.80 -10.28 2.43
N LEU A 37 -4.91 -9.27 2.38
CA LEU A 37 -5.27 -7.89 2.66
C LEU A 37 -6.28 -7.34 1.64
N ILE A 38 -6.04 -7.54 0.35
CA ILE A 38 -6.93 -7.09 -0.72
C ILE A 38 -8.30 -7.76 -0.60
N LYS A 39 -8.35 -9.08 -0.43
CA LYS A 39 -9.60 -9.85 -0.22
C LYS A 39 -10.37 -9.37 1.01
N ARG A 40 -9.67 -9.09 2.12
CA ARG A 40 -10.31 -8.54 3.33
C ARG A 40 -10.90 -7.15 3.06
N LEU A 41 -10.16 -6.28 2.38
CA LEU A 41 -10.61 -4.91 2.09
C LEU A 41 -11.69 -4.85 1.00
N GLU A 42 -11.81 -5.86 0.14
CA GLU A 42 -12.88 -5.97 -0.86
C GLU A 42 -14.28 -5.88 -0.22
N THR A 43 -14.44 -6.41 1.00
CA THR A 43 -15.70 -6.32 1.76
C THR A 43 -16.14 -4.87 2.04
N LYS A 44 -15.19 -3.94 2.10
CA LYS A 44 -15.42 -2.50 2.29
C LYS A 44 -15.34 -1.72 0.98
N TYR A 45 -14.47 -2.14 0.07
CA TYR A 45 -14.19 -1.51 -1.21
C TYR A 45 -14.41 -2.52 -2.33
N ASN A 46 -15.67 -2.71 -2.74
CA ASN A 46 -16.08 -3.74 -3.73
C ASN A 46 -15.32 -3.66 -5.06
N PHE A 47 -14.79 -2.49 -5.45
CA PHE A 47 -13.97 -2.37 -6.66
C PHE A 47 -12.63 -3.12 -6.57
N LEU A 48 -12.18 -3.52 -5.37
CA LEU A 48 -10.95 -4.30 -5.21
C LEU A 48 -11.06 -5.71 -5.82
N LYS A 49 -12.27 -6.20 -6.12
CA LYS A 49 -12.46 -7.42 -6.94
C LYS A 49 -11.80 -7.34 -8.32
N HIS A 50 -11.50 -6.13 -8.79
CA HIS A 50 -10.80 -5.86 -10.05
C HIS A 50 -9.27 -5.83 -9.89
N VAL A 51 -8.76 -6.15 -8.70
CA VAL A 51 -7.34 -6.33 -8.39
C VAL A 51 -7.11 -7.82 -8.17
N GLN A 52 -6.21 -8.40 -8.95
CA GLN A 52 -5.83 -9.80 -8.81
C GLN A 52 -4.35 -9.89 -8.43
N ILE A 53 -4.07 -10.65 -7.37
CA ILE A 53 -2.72 -10.97 -6.94
C ILE A 53 -2.47 -12.43 -7.28
N ASN A 54 -1.47 -12.67 -8.13
CA ASN A 54 -1.10 -14.00 -8.58
C ASN A 54 -0.08 -14.58 -7.61
N ASP A 55 -0.43 -15.67 -6.94
CA ASP A 55 0.40 -16.41 -5.98
C ASP A 55 1.27 -17.51 -6.64
N ASP A 56 1.17 -17.65 -7.96
CA ASP A 56 1.87 -18.64 -8.79
C ASP A 56 3.34 -18.27 -9.06
N ILE A 57 4.04 -17.78 -8.04
CA ILE A 57 5.37 -17.16 -8.09
C ILE A 57 6.47 -18.16 -8.51
N TYR A 58 6.16 -19.46 -8.46
CA TYR A 58 7.07 -20.55 -8.85
C TYR A 58 6.91 -21.02 -10.30
N LYS A 59 5.92 -20.52 -11.05
CA LYS A 59 5.81 -20.84 -12.48
C LYS A 59 6.79 -19.96 -13.25
N GLU A 60 7.81 -20.61 -13.81
CA GLU A 60 8.77 -20.02 -14.74
C GLU A 60 8.02 -19.43 -15.94
N GLU A 61 7.62 -18.17 -15.86
CA GLU A 61 7.41 -17.22 -16.97
C GLU A 61 6.70 -15.97 -16.43
N THR A 62 7.49 -14.96 -16.01
CA THR A 62 7.20 -13.51 -16.08
C THR A 62 5.75 -13.05 -15.84
N THR A 63 4.98 -13.73 -15.00
CA THR A 63 3.58 -13.38 -14.79
C THR A 63 3.57 -12.19 -13.85
N ASP A 64 2.98 -11.09 -14.30
CA ASP A 64 2.84 -9.90 -13.47
C ASP A 64 2.12 -10.31 -12.17
N VAL A 65 2.82 -10.21 -11.04
CA VAL A 65 2.34 -10.62 -9.70
C VAL A 65 1.05 -9.89 -9.34
N ILE A 66 0.83 -8.71 -9.91
CA ILE A 66 -0.36 -7.90 -9.73
C ILE A 66 -0.96 -7.57 -11.10
N SER A 67 -2.24 -7.91 -11.25
CA SER A 67 -3.08 -7.44 -12.34
C SER A 67 -4.15 -6.51 -11.80
N VAL A 68 -4.39 -5.40 -12.50
CA VAL A 68 -5.42 -4.42 -12.14
C VAL A 68 -6.25 -4.15 -13.39
N MET A 69 -7.54 -4.45 -13.33
CA MET A 69 -8.45 -4.26 -14.47
C MET A 69 -8.81 -2.78 -14.63
N SER A 70 -9.09 -2.38 -15.87
CA SER A 70 -9.40 -0.99 -16.23
C SER A 70 -10.72 -0.48 -15.65
N ASP A 71 -11.59 -1.36 -15.14
CA ASP A 71 -12.81 -0.97 -14.39
C ASP A 71 -12.50 0.00 -13.24
N ILE A 72 -11.32 -0.10 -12.64
CA ILE A 72 -10.84 0.84 -11.62
C ILE A 72 -10.80 2.29 -12.11
N ASN A 73 -10.61 2.51 -13.42
CA ASN A 73 -10.61 3.85 -13.99
C ASN A 73 -11.97 4.56 -13.90
N THR A 74 -13.05 3.83 -13.65
CA THR A 74 -14.38 4.41 -13.43
C THR A 74 -14.67 4.77 -11.98
N VAL A 75 -13.89 4.25 -11.03
CA VAL A 75 -14.10 4.45 -9.59
C VAL A 75 -13.81 5.90 -9.21
N PRO A 76 -14.62 6.55 -8.34
CA PRO A 76 -14.34 7.88 -7.86
C PRO A 76 -12.91 8.00 -7.27
N PRO A 77 -12.11 9.01 -7.66
CA PRO A 77 -10.73 9.15 -7.18
C PRO A 77 -10.61 9.13 -5.66
N THR A 78 -11.55 9.74 -4.95
CA THR A 78 -11.58 9.79 -3.49
C THR A 78 -11.80 8.42 -2.84
N GLU A 79 -12.57 7.52 -3.47
CA GLU A 79 -12.76 6.15 -2.99
C GLU A 79 -11.49 5.31 -3.21
N LEU A 80 -10.78 5.53 -4.33
CA LEU A 80 -9.47 4.92 -4.56
C LEU A 80 -8.43 5.40 -3.54
N GLY A 81 -8.40 6.71 -3.26
CA GLY A 81 -7.51 7.27 -2.24
C GLY A 81 -7.75 6.66 -0.86
N LYS A 82 -9.01 6.49 -0.45
CA LYS A 82 -9.36 5.81 0.82
C LYS A 82 -8.92 4.35 0.87
N ALA A 83 -9.07 3.60 -0.23
CA ALA A 83 -8.62 2.22 -0.29
C ALA A 83 -7.09 2.12 -0.25
N LEU A 84 -6.38 2.92 -1.05
CA LEU A 84 -4.92 2.97 -1.04
C LEU A 84 -4.38 3.37 0.34
N HIS A 85 -5.00 4.36 1.01
CA HIS A 85 -4.67 4.71 2.39
C HIS A 85 -4.79 3.50 3.32
N ALA A 86 -5.93 2.79 3.27
CA ALA A 86 -6.18 1.64 4.12
C ALA A 86 -5.18 0.49 3.86
N ILE A 87 -4.80 0.28 2.60
CA ILE A 87 -3.80 -0.73 2.21
C ILE A 87 -2.43 -0.34 2.79
N ILE A 88 -1.94 0.87 2.52
CA ILE A 88 -0.64 1.36 2.97
C ILE A 88 -0.56 1.33 4.50
N ASP A 89 -1.58 1.83 5.20
CA ASP A 89 -1.62 1.84 6.67
C ASP A 89 -1.63 0.41 7.23
N SER A 90 -2.39 -0.52 6.63
CA SER A 90 -2.41 -1.92 7.05
C SER A 90 -1.03 -2.58 6.90
N VAL A 91 -0.36 -2.37 5.77
CA VAL A 91 0.99 -2.90 5.55
C VAL A 91 1.99 -2.27 6.51
N ASN A 92 1.96 -0.93 6.67
CA ASN A 92 2.85 -0.21 7.57
C ASN A 92 2.76 -0.73 9.02
N ARG A 93 1.53 -0.96 9.51
CA ARG A 93 1.30 -1.52 10.86
C ARG A 93 1.78 -2.97 10.97
N SER A 94 1.69 -3.76 9.90
CA SER A 94 2.09 -5.17 9.90
C SER A 94 3.60 -5.37 10.00
N LEU A 95 4.39 -4.40 9.53
CA LEU A 95 5.87 -4.45 9.56
C LEU A 95 6.47 -4.20 10.96
N GLY A 96 5.67 -3.75 11.92
CA GLY A 96 6.15 -3.42 13.27
C GLY A 96 6.93 -2.10 13.33
N GLU A 97 7.23 -1.66 14.55
CA GLU A 97 7.65 -0.27 14.84
C GLU A 97 8.98 0.13 14.21
N ASN A 98 9.94 -0.80 14.13
CA ASN A 98 11.27 -0.52 13.61
C ASN A 98 11.32 -0.50 12.08
N ALA A 99 10.54 -1.35 11.41
CA ALA A 99 10.52 -1.42 9.95
C ALA A 99 9.48 -0.47 9.32
N GLY A 100 8.37 -0.19 10.01
CA GLY A 100 7.37 0.77 9.57
C GLY A 100 7.87 2.22 9.51
N HIS A 101 8.86 2.60 10.34
CA HIS A 101 9.28 4.00 10.45
C HIS A 101 9.73 4.64 9.12
N PHE A 102 10.39 3.86 8.26
CA PHE A 102 10.85 4.32 6.94
C PHE A 102 9.96 3.86 5.80
N PHE A 103 8.91 3.08 6.07
CA PHE A 103 8.11 2.43 5.05
C PHE A 103 7.42 3.45 4.13
N ILE A 104 6.70 4.42 4.69
CA ILE A 104 5.99 5.44 3.91
C ILE A 104 6.98 6.35 3.15
N LYS A 105 8.12 6.68 3.77
CA LYS A 105 9.21 7.38 3.10
C LYS A 105 9.77 6.59 1.91
N GLU A 106 9.90 5.28 2.04
CA GLU A 106 10.41 4.39 0.99
C GLU A 106 9.41 4.25 -0.17
N ILE A 107 8.11 4.18 0.11
CA ILE A 107 7.06 4.25 -0.93
C ILE A 107 7.23 5.55 -1.73
N ARG A 108 7.32 6.69 -1.04
CA ARG A 108 7.46 8.00 -1.69
C ARG A 108 8.72 8.11 -2.56
N ASN A 109 9.80 7.45 -2.17
CA ASN A 109 11.05 7.46 -2.92
C ASN A 109 11.07 6.45 -4.09
N THR A 110 10.11 5.53 -4.14
CA THR A 110 10.04 4.46 -5.16
C THR A 110 9.04 4.78 -6.26
N LEU A 111 7.92 5.43 -5.92
CA LEU A 111 6.92 5.86 -6.90
C LEU A 111 7.44 7.01 -7.77
N SER A 112 6.97 7.10 -9.01
CA SER A 112 7.31 8.22 -9.88
C SER A 112 6.59 9.51 -9.45
N ASP A 113 7.09 10.67 -9.88
CA ASP A 113 6.46 11.95 -9.59
C ASP A 113 5.03 12.04 -10.17
N GLU A 114 4.78 11.36 -11.30
CA GLU A 114 3.43 11.26 -11.87
C GLU A 114 2.50 10.43 -10.98
N ASP A 115 2.94 9.25 -10.53
CA ASP A 115 2.17 8.40 -9.60
C ASP A 115 1.86 9.17 -8.31
N LEU A 116 2.85 9.85 -7.73
CA LEU A 116 2.70 10.68 -6.53
C LEU A 116 1.69 11.82 -6.74
N THR A 117 1.69 12.45 -7.91
CA THR A 117 0.73 13.50 -8.25
C THR A 117 -0.70 12.93 -8.34
N VAL A 118 -0.88 11.78 -8.98
CA VAL A 118 -2.20 11.16 -9.13
C VAL A 118 -2.76 10.69 -7.78
N ILE A 119 -1.97 10.03 -6.93
CA ILE A 119 -2.46 9.62 -5.61
C ILE A 119 -2.78 10.83 -4.72
N LYS A 120 -2.03 11.93 -4.83
CA LYS A 120 -2.36 13.17 -4.13
C LYS A 120 -3.70 13.75 -4.59
N ASN A 121 -3.99 13.71 -5.90
CA ASN A 121 -5.28 14.11 -6.45
C ASN A 121 -6.44 13.18 -6.04
N MET A 122 -6.14 11.93 -5.67
CA MET A 122 -7.09 11.00 -5.05
C MET A 122 -7.35 11.30 -3.56
N GLY A 123 -6.64 12.27 -2.97
CA GLY A 123 -6.74 12.61 -1.54
C GLY A 123 -5.80 11.78 -0.65
N LEU A 124 -4.83 11.07 -1.23
CA LEU A 124 -3.82 10.31 -0.50
C LEU A 124 -2.54 11.15 -0.36
N ASP A 125 -2.29 11.68 0.84
CA ASP A 125 -1.06 12.42 1.14
C ASP A 125 -0.12 11.57 2.01
N LEU A 126 0.93 11.02 1.40
CA LEU A 126 1.93 10.19 2.09
C LEU A 126 2.70 10.99 3.17
N GLY A 127 2.79 12.31 3.06
CA GLY A 127 3.39 13.17 4.09
C GLY A 127 2.53 13.21 5.34
N ILE A 128 1.22 13.38 5.18
CA ILE A 128 0.27 13.33 6.30
C ILE A 128 0.28 11.94 6.95
N MET A 129 0.25 10.87 6.15
CA MET A 129 0.30 9.49 6.68
C MET A 129 1.58 9.22 7.50
N GLN A 130 2.74 9.72 7.04
CA GLN A 130 3.99 9.60 7.79
C GLN A 130 3.89 10.31 9.15
N LEU A 131 3.34 11.53 9.17
CA LEU A 131 3.14 12.30 10.41
C LEU A 131 2.20 11.58 11.38
N GLU A 132 1.06 11.07 10.89
CA GLU A 132 0.11 10.31 11.71
C GLU A 132 0.75 9.05 12.32
N SER A 133 1.56 8.33 11.54
CA SER A 133 2.31 7.17 12.03
C SER A 133 3.34 7.55 13.10
N GLU A 134 4.00 8.69 12.97
CA GLU A 134 4.98 9.18 13.94
C GLU A 134 4.32 9.65 15.25
N VAL A 135 3.20 10.38 15.15
CA VAL A 135 2.42 10.83 16.31
C VAL A 135 1.90 9.62 17.09
N THR A 136 1.28 8.65 16.41
CA THR A 136 0.75 7.42 17.04
C THR A 136 1.84 6.68 17.82
N ARG A 137 3.07 6.64 17.30
CA ARG A 137 4.21 6.01 17.98
C ARG A 137 4.62 6.80 19.23
N LEU A 138 4.75 8.12 19.11
CA LEU A 138 5.14 8.97 20.24
C LEU A 138 4.14 8.87 21.40
N GLU A 139 2.85 8.81 21.11
CA GLU A 139 1.79 8.60 22.11
C GLU A 139 1.95 7.26 22.85
N ARG A 140 2.30 6.19 22.12
CA ARG A 140 2.57 4.87 22.71
C ARG A 140 3.81 4.89 23.61
N ASP A 141 4.91 5.48 23.13
CA ASP A 141 6.16 5.60 23.90
C ASP A 141 5.95 6.36 25.21
N LEU A 142 5.14 7.42 25.18
CA LEU A 142 4.78 8.20 26.37
C LEU A 142 3.96 7.34 27.35
N ALA A 143 2.93 6.64 26.87
CA ALA A 143 2.10 5.77 27.70
C ALA A 143 2.92 4.63 28.35
N GLU A 144 3.90 4.06 27.65
CA GLU A 144 4.79 3.04 28.22
C GLU A 144 5.71 3.59 29.32
N ARG A 145 6.20 4.82 29.16
CA ARG A 145 7.04 5.48 30.18
C ARG A 145 6.24 5.79 31.45
N GLU A 146 4.98 6.18 31.31
CA GLU A 146 4.10 6.41 32.46
C GLU A 146 3.79 5.12 33.23
N ARG A 147 3.63 3.98 32.53
CA ARG A 147 3.41 2.66 33.17
C ARG A 147 4.63 2.09 33.89
N LYS A 148 5.83 2.58 33.57
CA LYS A 148 7.11 2.13 34.16
C LYS A 148 7.56 3.01 35.35
N LYS A 149 6.81 4.06 35.69
CA LYS A 149 7.00 4.89 36.88
C LYS A 149 6.09 4.43 38.01
#